data_AF-A0A2N7NDP0-F1
#
_entry.id   AF-A0A2N7NDP0-F1
#
_cell.length_a   1.000
_cell.length_b   1.000
_cell.length_c   1.000
_cell.angle_alpha   90.00
_cell.angle_beta   90.00
_cell.angle_gamma   90.00
#
_symmetry.space_group_name_H-M   'P 1'
#
loop_
_entity.id
_entity.type
_entity.pdbx_description
1 polymer ?
#
loop_
_entity_poly.entity_id
_entity_poly.type
_entity_poly.pdbx_seq_one_letter_code
_entity_poly.pdbx_strand_id
1 'polypeptide(L)'
;MNKNKITLTTLAILPLLSACGSDSKSTAATTPKPTPPPGYTLPSESSLITNYNVDSAFNTVFPSNYQIAKDAGFDYFIKIPLRSDSSISITILATKGSDEDLRQAIGVWTSLLSENGANTELSKLDVFKSISQRQGTLLMASSEGDIGNLQQELLRLLKAREPKLASATADNYLQLIASDNDLFKKYGWFVHSQALGYNETTYVGETEYFTGYNSVTNVGKRDASIEEILHITQAQGIAPLTGDGSKGGLQKRITAHSLSIFKDYRYDSTTGLYVYEDKDTSKDYVAKSSIWSPQAAGATLDEKREEQWDGDWGGDDIGKDLGMPEQYKMGQTFSHEYFAALADTYYGMYGGFNSEFGGMDNYRYVTRETLPSDSTGFAIVKEFLPEYHQYTARIDSAKVDTYLKANPSLNNTFKIQISSDDKEKYTFKSQYIKNLKIVGSEALDILGNPQDNYFEGNSANNTFDGSDGTDVLKINGNKNDYSIEKLAGGVTKISGKSIGTDKISNVEYIKFNDEVVKVDKI
;
A
#
# COMPACT_ATOMS: atom_id res chain seq x y z
N MET A 1 -47.62 -45.43 -22.30
CA MET A 1 -49.07 -45.15 -22.16
C MET A 1 -49.36 -44.82 -20.70
N ASN A 2 -49.92 -43.63 -20.48
CA ASN A 2 -50.32 -43.06 -19.19
C ASN A 2 -51.04 -44.03 -18.24
N LYS A 3 -50.75 -43.91 -16.94
CA LYS A 3 -51.75 -43.69 -15.89
C LYS A 3 -51.11 -42.92 -14.73
N ASN A 4 -51.47 -41.65 -14.54
CA ASN A 4 -51.36 -40.96 -13.25
C ASN A 4 -52.67 -40.22 -12.98
N LYS A 5 -53.35 -40.63 -11.89
CA LYS A 5 -54.39 -39.88 -11.16
C LYS A 5 -53.66 -38.82 -10.31
N ILE A 6 -53.99 -37.52 -10.38
CA ILE A 6 -55.10 -36.82 -9.67
C ILE A 6 -54.96 -37.06 -8.15
N THR A 7 -54.72 -36.07 -7.26
CA THR A 7 -55.46 -34.81 -7.01
C THR A 7 -54.60 -34.00 -5.99
N LEU A 8 -54.36 -32.69 -6.19
CA LEU A 8 -55.03 -31.52 -5.54
C LEU A 8 -54.76 -31.42 -4.02
N THR A 9 -54.54 -30.25 -3.42
CA THR A 9 -55.23 -28.94 -3.53
C THR A 9 -54.41 -27.96 -2.68
N THR A 10 -54.40 -26.62 -2.80
CA THR A 10 -55.45 -25.61 -3.05
C THR A 10 -54.72 -24.27 -3.20
N LEU A 11 -54.93 -23.50 -4.29
CA LEU A 11 -55.81 -22.30 -4.40
C LEU A 11 -55.30 -21.06 -3.63
N ALA A 12 -55.37 -19.80 -4.10
CA ALA A 12 -55.95 -19.12 -5.27
C ALA A 12 -55.31 -17.70 -5.30
N ILE A 13 -54.82 -17.16 -6.42
CA ILE A 13 -55.48 -16.26 -7.41
C ILE A 13 -56.01 -14.91 -6.85
N LEU A 14 -55.27 -13.83 -7.19
CA LEU A 14 -55.58 -12.41 -7.51
C LEU A 14 -56.38 -11.52 -6.51
N PRO A 15 -56.31 -10.15 -6.53
CA PRO A 15 -55.97 -9.25 -7.64
C PRO A 15 -55.09 -8.00 -7.33
N LEU A 16 -54.76 -7.26 -8.40
CA LEU A 16 -54.24 -5.88 -8.41
C LEU A 16 -55.30 -4.87 -7.92
N LEU A 17 -54.88 -3.90 -7.09
CA LEU A 17 -55.49 -2.57 -6.95
C LEU A 17 -54.45 -1.58 -6.40
N SER A 18 -54.33 -0.42 -7.06
CA SER A 18 -53.47 0.71 -6.71
C SER A 18 -54.12 1.61 -5.65
N ALA A 19 -53.36 2.05 -4.63
CA ALA A 19 -53.58 3.32 -3.91
C ALA A 19 -52.40 3.67 -2.98
N CYS A 20 -52.14 4.97 -2.83
CA CYS A 20 -51.11 5.64 -2.04
C CYS A 20 -50.93 5.20 -0.57
N GLY A 21 -49.71 5.36 -0.04
CA GLY A 21 -49.45 5.45 1.40
C GLY A 21 -47.98 5.15 1.73
N SER A 22 -47.22 6.20 2.03
CA SER A 22 -45.83 6.16 2.48
C SER A 22 -45.69 5.52 3.87
N ASP A 23 -44.60 4.81 4.13
CA ASP A 23 -43.59 5.22 5.13
C ASP A 23 -42.56 4.12 5.42
N SER A 24 -41.35 4.62 5.60
CA SER A 24 -40.04 4.01 5.79
C SER A 24 -39.95 2.86 6.81
N LYS A 25 -39.34 1.74 6.42
CA LYS A 25 -38.67 0.84 7.36
C LYS A 25 -37.23 1.29 7.57
N SER A 26 -37.00 1.80 8.79
CA SER A 26 -35.74 2.09 9.47
C SER A 26 -34.56 1.24 9.03
N THR A 27 -33.51 1.91 8.58
CA THR A 27 -32.13 1.42 8.56
C THR A 27 -31.66 1.06 9.98
N ALA A 28 -30.76 0.08 10.10
CA ALA A 28 -30.12 -0.26 11.37
C ALA A 28 -29.50 1.01 12.01
N ALA A 29 -29.77 1.21 13.29
CA ALA A 29 -29.19 2.30 14.05
C ALA A 29 -27.67 2.10 14.16
N THR A 30 -26.91 2.96 13.49
CA THR A 30 -25.48 3.16 13.78
C THR A 30 -25.36 3.64 15.22
N THR A 31 -24.62 2.91 16.05
CA THR A 31 -24.23 3.39 17.38
C THR A 31 -23.59 4.78 17.25
N PRO A 32 -23.97 5.77 18.09
CA PRO A 32 -23.35 7.09 18.05
C PRO A 32 -21.84 6.96 18.24
N LYS A 33 -21.05 7.63 17.40
CA LYS A 33 -19.60 7.72 17.59
C LYS A 33 -19.35 8.33 18.99
N PRO A 34 -18.57 7.69 19.87
CA PRO A 34 -18.32 8.22 21.20
C PRO A 34 -17.77 9.64 21.09
N THR A 35 -18.41 10.57 21.80
CA THR A 35 -18.10 12.00 21.67
C THR A 35 -16.89 12.33 22.55
N PRO A 36 -15.81 12.93 22.00
CA PRO A 36 -14.70 13.37 22.82
C PRO A 36 -15.15 14.44 23.83
N PRO A 37 -14.44 14.60 24.96
CA PRO A 37 -14.70 15.68 25.91
C PRO A 37 -14.72 17.07 25.21
N PRO A 38 -15.54 18.03 25.68
CA PRO A 38 -15.60 19.36 25.07
C PRO A 38 -14.23 20.03 24.94
N GLY A 39 -13.91 20.53 23.74
CA GLY A 39 -12.63 21.21 23.44
C GLY A 39 -11.50 20.29 22.95
N TYR A 40 -11.77 19.00 22.75
CA TYR A 40 -10.78 18.03 22.28
C TYR A 40 -11.20 17.40 20.94
N THR A 41 -10.26 17.34 20.01
CA THR A 41 -10.39 16.53 18.79
C THR A 41 -9.45 15.35 18.97
N LEU A 42 -10.01 14.13 19.02
CA LEU A 42 -9.19 12.92 18.95
C LEU A 42 -8.28 13.01 17.73
N PRO A 43 -7.01 12.54 17.82
CA PRO A 43 -6.22 12.22 16.65
C PRO A 43 -7.13 11.54 15.64
N SER A 44 -7.25 12.14 14.46
CA SER A 44 -8.18 11.64 13.47
C SER A 44 -7.77 10.21 13.13
N GLU A 45 -8.68 9.25 13.31
CA GLU A 45 -8.63 8.01 12.53
C GLU A 45 -8.36 8.42 11.08
N SER A 46 -7.42 7.74 10.45
CA SER A 46 -6.96 8.04 9.10
C SER A 46 -8.08 8.57 8.20
N SER A 47 -7.92 9.79 7.68
CA SER A 47 -8.85 10.42 6.74
C SER A 47 -8.73 9.79 5.35
N LEU A 48 -8.83 8.47 5.29
CA LEU A 48 -8.79 7.73 4.03
C LEU A 48 -10.06 8.03 3.24
N ILE A 49 -9.90 8.24 1.94
CA ILE A 49 -11.02 8.36 0.99
C ILE A 49 -11.82 7.06 0.88
N THR A 50 -11.37 5.96 1.49
CA THR A 50 -12.11 4.70 1.60
C THR A 50 -12.65 4.48 3.01
N ASN A 51 -13.73 3.72 3.12
CA ASN A 51 -14.27 3.17 4.37
C ASN A 51 -14.11 1.64 4.45
N TYR A 52 -13.21 1.06 3.63
CA TYR A 52 -12.89 -0.36 3.71
C TYR A 52 -12.35 -0.72 5.09
N ASN A 53 -12.98 -1.69 5.74
CA ASN A 53 -12.50 -2.21 6.99
C ASN A 53 -11.50 -3.35 6.72
N VAL A 54 -10.21 -3.01 6.82
CA VAL A 54 -9.11 -3.95 6.59
C VAL A 54 -9.05 -5.09 7.61
N ASP A 55 -9.78 -5.03 8.73
CA ASP A 55 -9.87 -6.13 9.71
C ASP A 55 -11.04 -7.10 9.44
N SER A 56 -11.89 -6.82 8.45
CA SER A 56 -13.02 -7.71 8.11
C SER A 56 -12.55 -8.98 7.40
N ALA A 57 -13.37 -10.03 7.46
CA ALA A 57 -13.13 -11.25 6.69
C ALA A 57 -13.09 -10.93 5.18
N PHE A 58 -12.12 -11.50 4.48
CA PHE A 58 -12.00 -11.34 3.04
C PHE A 58 -13.11 -12.09 2.31
N ASN A 59 -13.62 -11.49 1.23
CA ASN A 59 -14.72 -12.06 0.48
C ASN A 59 -14.22 -13.16 -0.47
N THR A 60 -14.79 -14.37 -0.33
CA THR A 60 -14.43 -15.57 -1.11
C THR A 60 -15.39 -15.83 -2.29
N VAL A 61 -16.39 -14.98 -2.47
CA VAL A 61 -17.41 -15.10 -3.52
C VAL A 61 -17.07 -14.19 -4.68
N PHE A 62 -16.92 -14.78 -5.87
CA PHE A 62 -16.53 -14.08 -7.08
C PHE A 62 -17.77 -13.77 -7.93
N PRO A 63 -17.87 -12.57 -8.52
CA PRO A 63 -18.84 -12.27 -9.55
C PRO A 63 -18.63 -13.16 -10.79
N SER A 64 -19.68 -13.34 -11.60
CA SER A 64 -19.66 -14.24 -12.77
C SER A 64 -18.56 -13.90 -13.79
N ASN A 65 -18.25 -12.62 -14.00
CA ASN A 65 -17.19 -12.17 -14.89
C ASN A 65 -15.77 -12.38 -14.35
N TYR A 66 -15.63 -12.67 -13.05
CA TYR A 66 -14.35 -13.03 -12.40
C TYR A 66 -14.23 -14.52 -12.07
N GLN A 67 -15.21 -15.34 -12.48
CA GLN A 67 -15.17 -16.78 -12.19
C GLN A 67 -13.91 -17.45 -12.79
N ILE A 68 -13.40 -16.95 -13.91
CA ILE A 68 -12.16 -17.44 -14.50
C ILE A 68 -10.94 -17.22 -13.58
N ALA A 69 -10.92 -16.15 -12.79
CA ALA A 69 -9.87 -15.88 -11.82
C ALA A 69 -9.96 -16.85 -10.64
N LYS A 70 -11.19 -17.08 -10.14
CA LYS A 70 -11.40 -18.12 -9.12
C LYS A 70 -10.94 -19.49 -9.60
N ASP A 71 -11.28 -19.85 -10.83
CA ASP A 71 -10.88 -21.13 -11.42
C ASP A 71 -9.37 -21.21 -11.68
N ALA A 72 -8.69 -20.07 -11.85
CA ALA A 72 -7.24 -20.00 -12.00
C ALA A 72 -6.49 -20.17 -10.66
N GLY A 73 -7.16 -19.96 -9.53
CA GLY A 73 -6.59 -20.14 -8.19
C GLY A 73 -6.65 -18.93 -7.26
N PHE A 74 -7.31 -17.84 -7.65
CA PHE A 74 -7.56 -16.74 -6.70
C PHE A 74 -8.62 -17.13 -5.67
N ASP A 75 -8.34 -16.87 -4.39
CA ASP A 75 -9.20 -17.25 -3.26
C ASP A 75 -10.15 -16.12 -2.85
N TYR A 76 -9.74 -14.88 -3.07
CA TYR A 76 -10.42 -13.68 -2.60
C TYR A 76 -10.74 -12.70 -3.73
N PHE A 77 -11.95 -12.17 -3.68
CA PHE A 77 -12.41 -11.05 -4.50
C PHE A 77 -12.75 -9.88 -3.57
N ILE A 78 -11.86 -8.92 -3.48
CA ILE A 78 -11.97 -7.78 -2.55
C ILE A 78 -12.31 -6.53 -3.34
N LYS A 79 -13.25 -5.74 -2.81
CA LYS A 79 -13.55 -4.40 -3.31
C LYS A 79 -13.19 -3.38 -2.25
N ILE A 80 -12.37 -2.42 -2.65
CA ILE A 80 -12.10 -1.23 -1.85
C ILE A 80 -13.04 -0.13 -2.35
N PRO A 81 -14.13 0.21 -1.63
CA PRO A 81 -15.05 1.26 -2.03
C PRO A 81 -14.52 2.65 -1.71
N LEU A 82 -14.90 3.63 -2.52
CA LEU A 82 -14.77 5.05 -2.17
C LEU A 82 -15.82 5.41 -1.10
N ARG A 83 -15.40 6.13 -0.06
CA ARG A 83 -16.23 6.54 1.09
C ARG A 83 -17.42 7.38 0.67
N SER A 84 -17.23 8.32 -0.26
CA SER A 84 -18.28 9.23 -0.71
C SER A 84 -19.26 8.59 -1.70
N ASP A 85 -18.86 7.51 -2.37
CA ASP A 85 -19.67 6.79 -3.35
C ASP A 85 -19.16 5.35 -3.53
N SER A 86 -19.83 4.40 -2.89
CA SER A 86 -19.42 2.99 -2.91
C SER A 86 -19.58 2.31 -4.28
N SER A 87 -20.20 2.96 -5.27
CA SER A 87 -20.23 2.45 -6.65
C SER A 87 -18.86 2.56 -7.34
N ILE A 88 -18.03 3.50 -6.91
CA ILE A 88 -16.65 3.67 -7.32
C ILE A 88 -15.79 2.79 -6.41
N SER A 89 -15.11 1.81 -7.00
CA SER A 89 -14.32 0.84 -6.25
C SER A 89 -13.12 0.33 -7.04
N ILE A 90 -12.11 -0.12 -6.33
CA ILE A 90 -10.91 -0.76 -6.88
C ILE A 90 -10.96 -2.24 -6.49
N THR A 91 -10.61 -3.10 -7.43
CA THR A 91 -10.71 -4.56 -7.27
C THR A 91 -9.35 -5.14 -6.91
N ILE A 92 -9.33 -6.04 -5.94
CA ILE A 92 -8.16 -6.85 -5.58
C ILE A 92 -8.56 -8.32 -5.71
N LEU A 93 -7.76 -9.07 -6.46
CA LEU A 93 -7.82 -10.53 -6.54
C LEU A 93 -6.61 -11.07 -5.78
N ALA A 94 -6.87 -11.87 -4.76
CA ALA A 94 -5.82 -12.33 -3.86
C ALA A 94 -5.88 -13.84 -3.63
N THR A 95 -4.74 -14.48 -3.44
CA THR A 95 -4.67 -15.85 -2.90
C THR A 95 -4.68 -15.83 -1.38
N LYS A 96 -5.01 -16.98 -0.79
CA LYS A 96 -5.17 -17.12 0.66
C LYS A 96 -3.91 -16.81 1.45
N GLY A 97 -2.73 -17.13 0.91
CA GLY A 97 -1.38 -16.88 1.48
C GLY A 97 -1.35 -16.56 2.99
N SER A 98 -0.81 -15.39 3.34
CA SER A 98 -0.88 -14.78 4.67
C SER A 98 -1.96 -13.68 4.66
N ASP A 99 -3.00 -13.85 5.49
CA ASP A 99 -4.03 -12.82 5.63
C ASP A 99 -3.45 -11.50 6.19
N GLU A 100 -2.45 -11.57 7.08
CA GLU A 100 -1.85 -10.38 7.69
C GLU A 100 -0.99 -9.60 6.70
N ASP A 101 -0.23 -10.27 5.85
CA ASP A 101 0.56 -9.62 4.79
C ASP A 101 -0.38 -8.94 3.78
N LEU A 102 -1.48 -9.61 3.41
CA LEU A 102 -2.50 -9.02 2.56
C LEU A 102 -3.16 -7.78 3.21
N ARG A 103 -3.48 -7.84 4.52
CA ARG A 103 -4.01 -6.68 5.25
C ARG A 103 -3.01 -5.53 5.28
N GLN A 104 -1.74 -5.82 5.52
CA GLN A 104 -0.67 -4.83 5.55
C GLN A 104 -0.52 -4.16 4.18
N ALA A 105 -0.46 -4.94 3.11
CA ALA A 105 -0.33 -4.43 1.74
C ALA A 105 -1.53 -3.54 1.35
N ILE A 106 -2.76 -3.97 1.64
CA ILE A 106 -3.97 -3.15 1.44
C ILE A 106 -3.89 -1.85 2.27
N GLY A 107 -3.42 -1.94 3.52
CA GLY A 107 -3.23 -0.80 4.40
C GLY A 107 -2.27 0.24 3.82
N VAL A 108 -1.07 -0.19 3.43
CA VAL A 108 -0.06 0.68 2.81
C VAL A 108 -0.60 1.33 1.55
N TRP A 109 -1.22 0.55 0.65
CA TRP A 109 -1.79 1.08 -0.60
C TRP A 109 -2.89 2.12 -0.35
N THR A 110 -3.85 1.82 0.52
CA THR A 110 -4.91 2.78 0.87
C THR A 110 -4.37 4.05 1.54
N SER A 111 -3.21 4.00 2.19
CA SER A 111 -2.57 5.17 2.81
C SER A 111 -2.10 6.22 1.79
N LEU A 112 -1.69 5.76 0.59
CA LEU A 112 -1.35 6.63 -0.54
C LEU A 112 -2.57 7.43 -1.03
N LEU A 113 -3.78 7.03 -0.60
CA LEU A 113 -5.06 7.59 -1.01
C LEU A 113 -5.74 8.44 0.08
N SER A 114 -5.00 8.90 1.09
CA SER A 114 -5.48 9.76 2.18
C SER A 114 -5.86 11.20 1.78
N GLU A 115 -6.91 11.79 2.36
CA GLU A 115 -7.32 13.19 2.08
C GLU A 115 -6.33 14.23 2.61
N ASN A 116 -5.40 13.82 3.48
CA ASN A 116 -4.37 14.68 4.06
C ASN A 116 -3.13 14.75 3.14
N GLY A 117 -2.76 15.97 2.78
CA GLY A 117 -1.57 16.31 2.00
C GLY A 117 -1.62 17.79 1.60
N ALA A 118 -0.47 18.43 1.40
CA ALA A 118 -0.37 19.86 1.07
C ALA A 118 -0.83 20.20 -0.37
N ASN A 119 -1.65 19.35 -1.01
CA ASN A 119 -1.79 19.34 -2.46
C ASN A 119 -2.98 20.09 -3.02
N THR A 120 -2.68 21.22 -3.64
CA THR A 120 -3.62 22.12 -4.29
C THR A 120 -3.98 21.72 -5.73
N GLU A 121 -3.48 20.61 -6.28
CA GLU A 121 -3.66 20.28 -7.72
C GLU A 121 -4.00 18.83 -8.09
N LEU A 122 -3.76 17.87 -7.20
CA LEU A 122 -4.15 16.48 -7.41
C LEU A 122 -4.95 16.04 -6.20
N SER A 123 -6.23 15.73 -6.43
CA SER A 123 -6.98 15.03 -5.41
C SER A 123 -6.66 13.54 -5.54
N LYS A 124 -6.22 12.89 -4.45
CA LYS A 124 -6.11 11.42 -4.39
C LYS A 124 -7.44 10.72 -4.69
N LEU A 125 -8.54 11.45 -4.53
CA LEU A 125 -9.87 11.11 -5.04
C LEU A 125 -9.90 10.93 -6.57
N ASP A 126 -9.27 11.82 -7.35
CA ASP A 126 -9.21 11.69 -8.80
C ASP A 126 -8.31 10.54 -9.24
N VAL A 127 -7.20 10.30 -8.52
CA VAL A 127 -6.36 9.10 -8.70
C VAL A 127 -7.20 7.83 -8.50
N PHE A 128 -7.93 7.73 -7.39
CA PHE A 128 -8.82 6.60 -7.10
C PHE A 128 -9.89 6.41 -8.17
N LYS A 129 -10.54 7.50 -8.59
CA LYS A 129 -11.53 7.49 -9.67
C LYS A 129 -10.93 7.03 -10.98
N SER A 130 -9.72 7.47 -11.33
CA SER A 130 -9.01 7.08 -12.54
C SER A 130 -8.75 5.57 -12.55
N ILE A 131 -8.19 5.01 -11.46
CA ILE A 131 -7.95 3.56 -11.33
C ILE A 131 -9.29 2.80 -11.47
N SER A 132 -10.33 3.26 -10.77
CA SER A 132 -11.66 2.62 -10.82
C SER A 132 -12.29 2.67 -12.22
N GLN A 133 -12.23 3.82 -12.91
CA GLN A 133 -12.75 4.01 -14.27
C GLN A 133 -12.03 3.11 -15.29
N ARG A 134 -10.73 2.86 -15.07
CA ARG A 134 -9.93 1.93 -15.88
C ARG A 134 -10.17 0.47 -15.54
N GLN A 135 -10.93 0.15 -14.49
CA GLN A 135 -11.06 -1.23 -13.99
C GLN A 135 -9.71 -1.80 -13.49
N GLY A 136 -8.83 -0.93 -12.98
CA GLY A 136 -7.54 -1.33 -12.41
C GLY A 136 -7.73 -2.40 -11.35
N THR A 137 -6.99 -3.51 -11.49
CA THR A 137 -7.13 -4.69 -10.64
C THR A 137 -5.79 -5.09 -10.06
N LEU A 138 -5.72 -5.26 -8.75
CA LEU A 138 -4.49 -5.72 -8.09
C LEU A 138 -4.53 -7.24 -7.97
N LEU A 139 -3.55 -7.91 -8.53
CA LEU A 139 -3.34 -9.34 -8.38
C LEU A 139 -2.32 -9.54 -7.27
N MET A 140 -2.71 -10.26 -6.23
CA MET A 140 -1.83 -10.46 -5.08
C MET A 140 -1.71 -11.94 -4.73
N ALA A 141 -0.50 -12.37 -4.43
CA ALA A 141 -0.21 -13.72 -3.97
C ALA A 141 1.02 -13.73 -3.06
N SER A 142 1.39 -14.88 -2.52
CA SER A 142 2.54 -15.00 -1.63
C SER A 142 3.85 -14.54 -2.26
N SER A 143 4.03 -14.73 -3.57
CA SER A 143 5.18 -14.25 -4.33
C SER A 143 4.83 -13.85 -5.75
N GLU A 144 5.66 -13.03 -6.40
CA GLU A 144 5.54 -12.74 -7.84
C GLU A 144 5.53 -14.02 -8.69
N GLY A 145 6.34 -15.01 -8.33
CA GLY A 145 6.38 -16.30 -9.03
C GLY A 145 5.02 -17.02 -8.99
N ASP A 146 4.30 -16.92 -7.87
CA ASP A 146 2.93 -17.44 -7.77
C ASP A 146 1.97 -16.68 -8.68
N ILE A 147 2.15 -15.35 -8.81
CA ILE A 147 1.35 -14.53 -9.73
C ILE A 147 1.63 -14.90 -11.19
N GLY A 148 2.89 -15.11 -11.55
CA GLY A 148 3.27 -15.59 -12.89
C GLY A 148 2.61 -16.93 -13.23
N ASN A 149 2.55 -17.86 -12.26
CA ASN A 149 1.84 -19.12 -12.42
C ASN A 149 0.32 -18.91 -12.60
N LEU A 150 -0.29 -18.02 -11.81
CA LEU A 150 -1.72 -17.68 -11.93
C LEU A 150 -2.05 -17.02 -13.28
N GLN A 151 -1.18 -16.16 -13.79
CA GLN A 151 -1.34 -15.52 -15.10
C GLN A 151 -1.24 -16.54 -16.25
N GLN A 152 -0.32 -17.51 -16.16
CA GLN A 152 -0.25 -18.61 -17.12
C GLN A 152 -1.52 -19.45 -17.10
N GLU A 153 -2.06 -19.74 -15.91
CA GLU A 153 -3.30 -20.50 -15.76
C GLU A 153 -4.52 -19.71 -16.26
N LEU A 154 -4.59 -18.41 -15.98
CA LEU A 154 -5.58 -17.50 -16.55
C LEU A 154 -5.54 -17.54 -18.08
N LEU A 155 -4.37 -17.44 -18.69
CA LEU A 155 -4.20 -17.54 -20.14
C LEU A 155 -4.69 -18.90 -20.66
N ARG A 156 -4.32 -20.00 -20.00
CA ARG A 156 -4.78 -21.36 -20.37
C ARG A 156 -6.30 -21.46 -20.36
N LEU A 157 -6.95 -20.94 -19.31
CA LEU A 157 -8.40 -20.93 -19.17
C LEU A 157 -9.08 -20.01 -20.20
N LEU A 158 -8.50 -18.86 -20.49
CA LEU A 158 -8.99 -17.92 -21.51
C LEU A 158 -8.99 -18.60 -22.88
N LYS A 159 -7.89 -19.24 -23.26
CA LYS A 159 -7.78 -20.02 -24.52
C LYS A 159 -8.82 -21.12 -24.63
N ALA A 160 -9.14 -21.78 -23.52
CA ALA A 160 -10.11 -22.87 -23.50
C ALA A 160 -11.57 -22.41 -23.57
N ARG A 161 -11.87 -21.22 -23.04
CA ARG A 161 -13.25 -20.71 -22.88
C ARG A 161 -13.64 -19.68 -23.94
N GLU A 162 -12.66 -18.99 -24.52
CA GLU A 162 -12.87 -17.92 -25.48
C GLU A 162 -12.28 -18.29 -26.85
N PRO A 163 -13.12 -18.68 -27.83
CA PRO A 163 -12.65 -19.07 -29.16
C PRO A 163 -11.78 -18.00 -29.85
N LYS A 164 -12.08 -16.72 -29.61
CA LYS A 164 -11.29 -15.58 -30.14
C LYS A 164 -9.86 -15.52 -29.57
N LEU A 165 -9.59 -16.18 -28.45
CA LEU A 165 -8.29 -16.23 -27.79
C LEU A 165 -7.58 -17.58 -27.97
N ALA A 166 -8.12 -18.52 -28.75
CA ALA A 166 -7.54 -19.86 -28.88
C ALA A 166 -6.06 -19.88 -29.30
N SER A 167 -5.65 -18.94 -30.15
CA SER A 167 -4.26 -18.77 -30.62
C SER A 167 -3.43 -17.79 -29.79
N ALA A 168 -3.96 -17.26 -28.69
CA ALA A 168 -3.25 -16.29 -27.87
C ALA A 168 -1.98 -16.88 -27.24
N THR A 169 -0.94 -16.05 -27.16
CA THR A 169 0.36 -16.32 -26.52
C THR A 169 0.52 -15.44 -25.30
N ALA A 170 1.55 -15.69 -24.48
CA ALA A 170 1.89 -14.83 -23.34
C ALA A 170 2.18 -13.38 -23.77
N ASP A 171 2.64 -13.16 -25.00
CA ASP A 171 3.03 -11.82 -25.47
C ASP A 171 1.87 -10.99 -26.04
N ASN A 172 0.76 -11.61 -26.44
CA ASN A 172 -0.30 -10.90 -27.19
C ASN A 172 -1.72 -11.02 -26.63
N TYR A 173 -1.95 -11.85 -25.61
CA TYR A 173 -3.31 -12.10 -25.12
C TYR A 173 -4.01 -10.84 -24.60
N LEU A 174 -3.28 -9.96 -23.89
CA LEU A 174 -3.81 -8.68 -23.42
C LEU A 174 -4.18 -7.77 -24.60
N GLN A 175 -3.36 -7.75 -25.66
CA GLN A 175 -3.64 -7.01 -26.89
C GLN A 175 -4.91 -7.49 -27.58
N LEU A 176 -5.09 -8.79 -27.69
CA LEU A 176 -6.28 -9.39 -28.29
C LEU A 176 -7.54 -9.06 -27.46
N ILE A 177 -7.44 -9.06 -26.13
CA ILE A 177 -8.54 -8.65 -25.25
C ILE A 177 -8.86 -7.16 -25.44
N ALA A 178 -7.85 -6.29 -25.41
CA ALA A 178 -8.02 -4.84 -25.51
C ALA A 178 -8.54 -4.36 -26.88
N SER A 179 -8.27 -5.12 -27.93
CA SER A 179 -8.66 -4.78 -29.31
C SER A 179 -10.07 -5.25 -29.67
N ASP A 180 -10.73 -6.04 -28.81
CA ASP A 180 -12.08 -6.57 -29.05
C ASP A 180 -13.06 -6.11 -27.95
N ASN A 181 -14.10 -5.37 -28.34
CA ASN A 181 -15.04 -4.76 -27.39
C ASN A 181 -15.74 -5.77 -26.47
N ASP A 182 -16.07 -6.96 -26.97
CA ASP A 182 -16.79 -7.98 -26.18
C ASP A 182 -15.84 -8.64 -25.18
N LEU A 183 -14.63 -8.97 -25.61
CA LEU A 183 -13.59 -9.49 -24.72
C LEU A 183 -13.20 -8.45 -23.67
N PHE A 184 -12.97 -7.20 -24.07
CA PHE A 184 -12.62 -6.12 -23.16
C PHE A 184 -13.71 -5.88 -22.12
N LYS A 185 -14.98 -5.89 -22.50
CA LYS A 185 -16.10 -5.76 -21.55
C LYS A 185 -16.09 -6.86 -20.48
N LYS A 186 -15.61 -8.06 -20.82
CA LYS A 186 -15.57 -9.22 -19.92
C LYS A 186 -14.27 -9.30 -19.11
N TYR A 187 -13.14 -8.93 -19.71
CA TYR A 187 -11.78 -9.18 -19.21
C TYR A 187 -10.89 -7.93 -19.15
N GLY A 188 -11.44 -6.73 -19.31
CA GLY A 188 -10.69 -5.47 -19.23
C GLY A 188 -10.01 -5.26 -17.88
N TRP A 189 -10.53 -5.87 -16.82
CA TRP A 189 -9.88 -5.95 -15.50
C TRP A 189 -8.49 -6.61 -15.56
N PHE A 190 -8.28 -7.57 -16.48
CA PHE A 190 -7.00 -8.26 -16.64
C PHE A 190 -6.02 -7.42 -17.46
N VAL A 191 -6.52 -6.66 -18.44
CA VAL A 191 -5.72 -5.69 -19.23
C VAL A 191 -5.08 -4.63 -18.35
N HIS A 192 -5.79 -4.16 -17.32
CA HIS A 192 -5.31 -3.16 -16.38
C HIS A 192 -4.89 -3.76 -15.04
N SER A 193 -4.50 -5.03 -15.05
CA SER A 193 -4.04 -5.69 -13.83
C SER A 193 -2.59 -5.35 -13.54
N GLN A 194 -2.25 -5.27 -12.25
CA GLN A 194 -0.87 -5.16 -11.76
C GLN A 194 -0.65 -6.23 -10.70
N ALA A 195 0.56 -6.75 -10.62
CA ALA A 195 0.96 -7.80 -9.69
C ALA A 195 1.59 -7.21 -8.43
N LEU A 196 1.42 -7.89 -7.29
CA LEU A 196 2.12 -7.61 -6.04
C LEU A 196 2.27 -8.89 -5.22
N GLY A 197 3.49 -9.36 -5.03
CA GLY A 197 3.82 -10.39 -4.07
C GLY A 197 3.73 -9.88 -2.62
N TYR A 198 3.14 -10.68 -1.73
CA TYR A 198 3.12 -10.38 -0.30
C TYR A 198 4.54 -10.29 0.26
N ASN A 199 5.46 -11.11 -0.26
CA ASN A 199 6.87 -11.10 0.11
C ASN A 199 7.62 -9.83 -0.30
N GLU A 200 7.02 -8.98 -1.14
CA GLU A 200 7.57 -7.69 -1.54
C GLU A 200 7.07 -6.57 -0.62
N THR A 201 5.96 -6.84 0.07
CA THR A 201 5.47 -6.01 1.17
C THR A 201 6.03 -6.51 2.49
N THR A 202 7.05 -5.82 3.00
CA THR A 202 7.61 -6.09 4.32
C THR A 202 6.63 -5.65 5.40
N TYR A 203 6.28 -6.62 6.23
CA TYR A 203 5.48 -6.43 7.42
C TYR A 203 6.37 -6.03 8.62
N VAL A 204 5.89 -5.15 9.51
CA VAL A 204 6.70 -4.71 10.67
C VAL A 204 6.88 -5.87 11.62
N GLY A 205 8.11 -6.38 11.68
CA GLY A 205 8.47 -7.60 12.42
C GLY A 205 9.21 -8.61 11.56
N GLU A 206 9.08 -8.55 10.23
CA GLU A 206 9.86 -9.42 9.35
C GLU A 206 11.36 -9.13 9.46
N THR A 207 12.19 -10.12 9.10
CA THR A 207 13.65 -9.98 9.18
C THR A 207 14.14 -8.83 8.29
N GLU A 208 13.49 -8.67 7.15
CA GLU A 208 13.65 -7.64 6.13
C GLU A 208 13.37 -6.24 6.69
N TYR A 209 12.50 -6.11 7.69
CA TYR A 209 12.24 -4.83 8.33
C TYR A 209 13.45 -4.37 9.15
N PHE A 210 14.12 -5.33 9.80
CA PHE A 210 15.25 -5.11 10.71
C PHE A 210 16.63 -5.18 10.07
N THR A 211 16.70 -5.66 8.82
CA THR A 211 17.93 -5.81 8.05
C THR A 211 17.84 -4.96 6.78
N GLY A 212 18.97 -4.76 6.11
CA GLY A 212 18.98 -4.20 4.77
C GLY A 212 19.44 -5.24 3.76
N TYR A 213 19.51 -4.84 2.49
CA TYR A 213 19.87 -5.72 1.38
C TYR A 213 21.14 -5.29 0.68
N ASN A 214 22.08 -6.23 0.53
CA ASN A 214 23.27 -6.06 -0.28
C ASN A 214 23.10 -6.74 -1.63
N SER A 215 22.89 -5.96 -2.69
CA SER A 215 22.79 -6.48 -4.06
C SER A 215 24.09 -7.13 -4.56
N VAL A 216 25.25 -6.67 -4.10
CA VAL A 216 26.57 -7.17 -4.53
C VAL A 216 26.87 -8.56 -3.95
N THR A 217 26.49 -8.81 -2.70
CA THR A 217 26.78 -10.07 -1.99
C THR A 217 25.57 -10.98 -1.85
N ASN A 218 24.39 -10.52 -2.29
CA ASN A 218 23.09 -11.19 -2.07
C ASN A 218 22.84 -11.55 -0.60
N VAL A 219 23.25 -10.65 0.31
CA VAL A 219 23.07 -10.80 1.75
C VAL A 219 21.93 -9.90 2.23
N GLY A 220 21.06 -10.44 3.07
CA GLY A 220 19.84 -9.75 3.49
C GLY A 220 18.74 -9.87 2.44
N LYS A 221 17.71 -9.05 2.58
CA LYS A 221 16.54 -9.04 1.70
C LYS A 221 15.95 -7.63 1.64
N ARG A 222 15.53 -7.23 0.45
CA ARG A 222 15.08 -5.87 0.15
C ARG A 222 13.72 -5.63 0.82
N ASP A 223 13.58 -4.47 1.46
CA ASP A 223 12.28 -3.96 1.87
C ASP A 223 11.84 -2.93 0.83
N ALA A 224 11.04 -3.36 -0.12
CA ALA A 224 10.49 -2.57 -1.23
C ALA A 224 9.01 -2.23 -1.01
N SER A 225 8.54 -2.27 0.25
CA SER A 225 7.10 -2.26 0.55
C SER A 225 6.35 -1.06 -0.03
N ILE A 226 6.98 0.12 0.02
CA ILE A 226 6.38 1.35 -0.48
C ILE A 226 6.53 1.43 -1.99
N GLU A 227 7.71 1.15 -2.52
CA GLU A 227 8.02 1.03 -3.95
C GLU A 227 6.99 0.20 -4.72
N GLU A 228 6.79 -1.06 -4.36
CA GLU A 228 5.98 -1.99 -5.16
C GLU A 228 4.50 -1.58 -5.19
N ILE A 229 4.04 -1.05 -4.05
CA ILE A 229 2.70 -0.50 -3.92
C ILE A 229 2.54 0.84 -4.67
N LEU A 230 3.64 1.59 -4.80
CA LEU A 230 3.66 2.85 -5.54
C LEU A 230 3.66 2.61 -7.04
N HIS A 231 4.44 1.65 -7.53
CA HIS A 231 4.45 1.20 -8.93
C HIS A 231 3.04 0.94 -9.43
N ILE A 232 2.26 0.22 -8.64
CA ILE A 232 0.85 -0.06 -8.88
C ILE A 232 -0.01 1.22 -8.93
N THR A 233 0.13 2.06 -7.92
CA THR A 233 -0.60 3.35 -7.83
C THR A 233 -0.28 4.26 -8.99
N GLN A 234 0.98 4.26 -9.43
CA GLN A 234 1.44 5.04 -10.57
C GLN A 234 0.87 4.48 -11.85
N ALA A 235 1.12 3.22 -12.18
CA ALA A 235 0.70 2.58 -13.43
C ALA A 235 -0.77 2.82 -13.78
N GLN A 236 -1.66 2.77 -12.78
CA GLN A 236 -3.11 2.88 -12.99
C GLN A 236 -3.74 4.22 -12.60
N GLY A 237 -3.08 5.02 -11.76
CA GLY A 237 -3.71 6.15 -11.07
C GLY A 237 -3.04 7.50 -11.25
N ILE A 238 -1.71 7.57 -11.13
CA ILE A 238 -0.93 8.80 -11.36
C ILE A 238 -0.55 8.92 -12.84
N ALA A 239 -0.16 7.80 -13.45
CA ALA A 239 0.48 7.71 -14.75
C ALA A 239 -0.41 7.54 -15.99
N PRO A 240 -1.75 7.40 -15.96
CA PRO A 240 -2.45 7.29 -17.22
C PRO A 240 -2.64 8.67 -17.87
N LEU A 241 -1.57 9.18 -18.49
CA LEU A 241 -1.54 10.28 -19.46
C LEU A 241 -2.31 11.54 -19.03
N THR A 242 -2.24 11.94 -17.75
CA THR A 242 -2.87 13.19 -17.33
C THR A 242 -2.12 14.38 -17.92
N GLY A 243 -2.65 14.86 -19.05
CA GLY A 243 -2.36 16.18 -19.59
C GLY A 243 -2.86 17.26 -18.63
N ASP A 244 -1.96 18.21 -18.36
CA ASP A 244 -2.18 19.55 -17.83
C ASP A 244 -3.13 19.69 -16.62
N GLY A 245 -2.64 19.26 -15.45
CA GLY A 245 -2.98 19.92 -14.18
C GLY A 245 -2.40 21.34 -14.12
N SER A 246 -2.74 22.17 -13.13
CA SER A 246 -2.28 23.57 -13.10
C SER A 246 -0.76 23.77 -12.96
N LYS A 247 0.01 22.76 -12.53
CA LYS A 247 1.49 22.67 -12.60
C LYS A 247 2.00 21.79 -13.76
N GLY A 248 1.16 21.47 -14.74
CA GLY A 248 1.55 20.66 -15.91
C GLY A 248 1.51 19.14 -15.69
N GLY A 249 0.79 18.65 -14.67
CA GLY A 249 0.60 17.22 -14.37
C GLY A 249 1.75 16.59 -13.55
N LEU A 250 1.43 15.79 -12.53
CA LEU A 250 2.46 15.17 -11.68
C LEU A 250 3.29 14.14 -12.43
N GLN A 251 2.68 13.20 -13.14
CA GLN A 251 3.44 12.20 -13.91
C GLN A 251 4.36 12.87 -14.92
N LYS A 252 3.87 13.86 -15.67
CA LYS A 252 4.67 14.61 -16.65
C LYS A 252 5.86 15.30 -16.00
N ARG A 253 5.72 15.86 -14.79
CA ARG A 253 6.84 16.45 -14.04
C ARG A 253 7.81 15.39 -13.51
N ILE A 254 7.32 14.25 -13.03
CA ILE A 254 8.16 13.11 -12.61
C ILE A 254 8.99 12.66 -13.80
N THR A 255 8.35 12.36 -14.94
CA THR A 255 9.01 11.93 -16.18
C THR A 255 9.99 13.00 -16.69
N ALA A 256 9.61 14.28 -16.72
CA ALA A 256 10.49 15.34 -17.19
C ALA A 256 11.71 15.54 -16.30
N HIS A 257 11.53 15.46 -14.97
CA HIS A 257 12.63 15.60 -14.03
C HIS A 257 13.55 14.38 -14.05
N SER A 258 13.00 13.16 -14.08
CA SER A 258 13.81 11.95 -14.26
C SER A 258 14.63 12.05 -15.55
N LEU A 259 14.01 12.37 -16.70
CA LEU A 259 14.77 12.60 -17.94
C LEU A 259 15.80 13.73 -17.85
N SER A 260 15.58 14.76 -17.02
CA SER A 260 16.55 15.84 -16.88
C SER A 260 17.82 15.41 -16.14
N ILE A 261 17.71 14.44 -15.23
CA ILE A 261 18.85 13.82 -14.56
C ILE A 261 19.48 12.70 -15.43
N PHE A 262 18.77 12.22 -16.47
CA PHE A 262 19.23 11.25 -17.48
C PHE A 262 19.32 11.87 -18.90
N LYS A 263 20.42 12.58 -19.19
CA LYS A 263 20.57 13.44 -20.38
C LYS A 263 20.51 12.76 -21.76
N ASP A 264 20.53 11.44 -21.86
CA ASP A 264 20.76 10.71 -23.13
C ASP A 264 19.48 10.13 -23.75
N TYR A 265 18.32 10.79 -23.61
CA TYR A 265 17.06 10.27 -24.14
C TYR A 265 16.28 11.31 -24.97
N ARG A 266 15.57 10.83 -26.01
CA ARG A 266 14.61 11.64 -26.79
C ARG A 266 13.25 10.95 -26.83
N TYR A 267 12.18 11.73 -26.84
CA TYR A 267 10.84 11.21 -27.11
C TYR A 267 10.72 10.83 -28.59
N ASP A 268 10.37 9.58 -28.88
CA ASP A 268 9.98 9.11 -30.20
C ASP A 268 8.46 9.18 -30.36
N SER A 269 8.00 10.15 -31.14
CA SER A 269 6.57 10.37 -31.41
C SER A 269 5.89 9.24 -32.18
N THR A 270 6.67 8.32 -32.78
CA THR A 270 6.15 7.20 -33.57
C THR A 270 5.75 6.05 -32.66
N THR A 271 6.59 5.73 -31.68
CA THR A 271 6.35 4.65 -30.71
C THR A 271 5.63 5.14 -29.47
N GLY A 272 5.67 6.45 -29.20
CA GLY A 272 5.23 7.04 -27.94
C GLY A 272 6.20 6.76 -26.78
N LEU A 273 7.40 6.27 -27.08
CA LEU A 273 8.41 5.86 -26.10
C LEU A 273 9.59 6.83 -26.08
N TYR A 274 10.30 6.90 -24.96
CA TYR A 274 11.62 7.54 -24.94
C TYR A 274 12.67 6.53 -25.39
N VAL A 275 13.50 6.93 -26.36
CA VAL A 275 14.58 6.11 -26.91
C VAL A 275 15.93 6.72 -26.58
N TYR A 276 16.91 5.87 -26.32
CA TYR A 276 18.27 6.30 -26.04
C TYR A 276 18.85 7.06 -27.23
N GLU A 277 19.45 8.20 -26.94
CA GLU A 277 20.21 9.06 -27.83
C GLU A 277 21.28 9.76 -26.99
N ASP A 278 22.51 9.25 -27.07
CA ASP A 278 23.69 9.87 -26.45
C ASP A 278 23.84 11.32 -26.93
N LYS A 279 23.56 12.27 -26.03
CA LYS A 279 23.58 13.71 -26.31
C LYS A 279 24.74 14.42 -25.64
N ASP A 280 25.41 13.80 -24.68
CA ASP A 280 26.47 14.43 -23.89
C ASP A 280 27.86 13.87 -24.22
N THR A 281 28.43 14.37 -25.32
CA THR A 281 29.79 14.05 -25.76
C THR A 281 30.90 14.31 -24.70
N SER A 282 30.60 15.01 -23.59
CA SER A 282 31.56 15.27 -22.51
C SER A 282 31.75 14.10 -21.54
N LYS A 283 30.80 13.16 -21.53
CA LYS A 283 30.73 12.02 -20.62
C LYS A 283 30.69 12.36 -19.12
N ASP A 284 30.36 13.60 -18.73
CA ASP A 284 30.30 14.07 -17.33
C ASP A 284 29.00 13.68 -16.59
N TYR A 285 28.65 12.39 -16.65
CA TYR A 285 27.36 11.86 -16.21
C TYR A 285 27.22 11.69 -14.68
N VAL A 286 28.33 11.45 -13.98
CA VAL A 286 28.33 11.04 -12.56
C VAL A 286 28.18 12.23 -11.59
N ALA A 287 28.64 13.43 -11.95
CA ALA A 287 28.71 14.55 -11.01
C ALA A 287 27.35 15.20 -10.72
N LYS A 288 26.36 15.06 -11.62
CA LYS A 288 25.03 15.68 -11.51
C LYS A 288 23.89 14.68 -11.34
N SER A 289 24.19 13.38 -11.40
CA SER A 289 23.18 12.34 -11.23
C SER A 289 22.81 12.16 -9.75
N SER A 290 21.52 11.97 -9.49
CA SER A 290 21.00 11.51 -8.20
C SER A 290 21.21 10.01 -8.00
N ILE A 291 21.82 9.30 -8.96
CA ILE A 291 22.09 7.84 -8.91
C ILE A 291 23.61 7.59 -8.82
N TRP A 292 24.01 6.68 -7.95
CA TRP A 292 25.37 6.18 -7.75
C TRP A 292 25.65 4.96 -8.64
N SER A 293 26.89 4.72 -9.05
CA SER A 293 27.24 3.55 -9.86
C SER A 293 28.12 2.65 -9.01
N PRO A 294 27.77 1.37 -8.81
CA PRO A 294 28.51 0.46 -7.94
C PRO A 294 29.85 0.00 -8.51
N GLN A 295 30.23 0.43 -9.72
CA GLN A 295 31.46 -0.02 -10.35
C GLN A 295 32.73 0.40 -9.62
N ALA A 296 33.70 -0.52 -9.68
CA ALA A 296 35.02 -0.37 -9.09
C ALA A 296 35.75 0.91 -9.55
N ALA A 297 36.70 1.35 -8.73
CA ALA A 297 37.62 2.42 -9.08
C ALA A 297 38.37 2.06 -10.38
N GLY A 298 38.24 2.91 -11.42
CA GLY A 298 38.86 2.71 -12.73
C GLY A 298 37.90 2.35 -13.87
N ALA A 299 36.64 2.01 -13.58
CA ALA A 299 35.63 1.84 -14.63
C ALA A 299 35.34 3.15 -15.38
N THR A 300 35.11 3.03 -16.68
CA THR A 300 34.79 4.16 -17.55
C THR A 300 33.42 4.75 -17.20
N LEU A 301 33.20 6.01 -17.56
CA LEU A 301 31.91 6.67 -17.32
C LEU A 301 30.78 6.03 -18.13
N ASP A 302 31.09 5.38 -19.26
CA ASP A 302 30.11 4.65 -20.08
C ASP A 302 29.67 3.35 -19.41
N GLU A 303 30.62 2.58 -18.87
CA GLU A 303 30.32 1.36 -18.10
C GLU A 303 29.45 1.73 -16.89
N LYS A 304 29.80 2.82 -16.18
CA LYS A 304 29.05 3.26 -15.00
C LYS A 304 27.61 3.63 -15.32
N ARG A 305 27.38 4.21 -16.50
CA ARG A 305 26.05 4.61 -17.01
C ARG A 305 25.23 3.39 -17.48
N GLU A 306 25.84 2.47 -18.24
CA GLU A 306 25.16 1.26 -18.74
C GLU A 306 24.62 0.42 -17.57
N GLU A 307 25.40 0.24 -16.50
CA GLU A 307 24.92 -0.46 -15.31
C GLU A 307 23.83 0.31 -14.55
N GLN A 308 23.94 1.63 -14.45
CA GLN A 308 22.94 2.46 -13.76
C GLN A 308 21.57 2.50 -14.45
N TRP A 309 21.54 2.39 -15.78
CA TRP A 309 20.33 2.60 -16.55
C TRP A 309 19.92 1.37 -17.34
N ASP A 310 20.77 0.83 -18.22
CA ASP A 310 20.38 -0.30 -19.08
C ASP A 310 20.25 -1.63 -18.30
N GLY A 311 20.91 -1.74 -17.14
CA GLY A 311 20.86 -2.93 -16.27
C GLY A 311 19.89 -2.85 -15.09
N ASP A 312 19.39 -1.66 -14.76
CA ASP A 312 18.64 -1.38 -13.53
C ASP A 312 17.36 -0.61 -13.91
N TRP A 313 17.42 0.71 -14.10
CA TRP A 313 16.23 1.58 -14.26
C TRP A 313 15.52 1.61 -15.63
N GLY A 314 16.21 1.14 -16.66
CA GLY A 314 15.79 1.19 -18.06
C GLY A 314 15.80 -0.18 -18.73
N GLY A 315 16.23 -1.23 -18.05
CA GLY A 315 16.40 -2.57 -18.63
C GLY A 315 15.22 -3.51 -18.39
N ASP A 316 14.62 -3.43 -17.21
CA ASP A 316 13.51 -4.28 -16.77
C ASP A 316 12.19 -3.94 -17.47
N ASP A 317 11.99 -2.65 -17.79
CA ASP A 317 10.64 -2.18 -18.05
C ASP A 317 10.48 -1.18 -19.21
N ILE A 318 11.45 -1.06 -20.13
CA ILE A 318 11.18 -0.37 -21.40
C ILE A 318 10.02 -1.08 -22.08
N GLY A 319 8.90 -0.35 -22.16
CA GLY A 319 7.67 -0.79 -22.78
C GLY A 319 7.96 -1.46 -24.10
N LYS A 320 7.91 -2.80 -24.10
CA LYS A 320 7.58 -3.52 -25.32
C LYS A 320 6.28 -2.88 -25.76
N ASP A 321 6.28 -2.19 -26.89
CA ASP A 321 5.02 -1.81 -27.53
C ASP A 321 4.31 -3.13 -27.87
N LEU A 322 3.51 -3.62 -26.92
CA LEU A 322 2.67 -4.81 -27.09
C LEU A 322 1.51 -4.51 -28.06
N GLY A 323 1.57 -3.39 -28.79
CA GLY A 323 0.54 -2.90 -29.69
C GLY A 323 -0.77 -2.59 -28.95
N MET A 324 -0.68 -2.17 -27.68
CA MET A 324 -1.82 -1.75 -26.89
C MET A 324 -2.44 -0.48 -27.49
N PRO A 325 -3.77 -0.37 -27.59
CA PRO A 325 -4.41 0.90 -27.92
C PRO A 325 -3.96 2.00 -26.96
N GLU A 326 -3.70 3.21 -27.49
CA GLU A 326 -3.08 4.32 -26.76
C GLU A 326 -3.77 4.64 -25.42
N GLN A 327 -5.11 4.53 -25.37
CA GLN A 327 -5.88 4.79 -24.15
C GLN A 327 -5.58 3.82 -22.99
N TYR A 328 -5.00 2.65 -23.27
CA TYR A 328 -4.68 1.59 -22.31
C TYR A 328 -3.18 1.47 -22.01
N LYS A 329 -2.33 2.24 -22.69
CA LYS A 329 -0.89 2.28 -22.39
C LYS A 329 -0.66 2.88 -20.99
N MET A 330 0.25 2.26 -20.25
CA MET A 330 0.75 2.75 -18.96
C MET A 330 1.98 3.63 -19.18
N GLY A 331 2.31 4.49 -18.21
CA GLY A 331 3.49 5.36 -18.27
C GLY A 331 4.82 4.59 -18.32
N GLN A 332 5.90 5.29 -18.64
CA GLN A 332 7.25 4.71 -18.69
C GLN A 332 7.77 4.41 -17.28
N THR A 333 8.42 3.27 -17.12
CA THR A 333 8.76 2.67 -15.84
C THR A 333 9.97 3.28 -15.15
N PHE A 334 10.94 3.81 -15.88
CA PHE A 334 12.03 4.61 -15.29
C PHE A 334 11.51 5.79 -14.45
N SER A 335 10.33 6.33 -14.79
CA SER A 335 9.70 7.41 -14.03
C SER A 335 8.92 6.89 -12.82
N HIS A 336 8.54 5.61 -12.83
CA HIS A 336 8.03 4.92 -11.66
C HIS A 336 9.17 4.61 -10.68
N GLU A 337 10.27 4.01 -11.16
CA GLU A 337 11.46 3.74 -10.33
C GLU A 337 11.99 5.00 -9.66
N TYR A 338 12.05 6.11 -10.41
CA TYR A 338 12.46 7.40 -9.84
C TYR A 338 11.59 7.85 -8.68
N PHE A 339 10.29 7.73 -8.84
CA PHE A 339 9.37 8.17 -7.82
C PHE A 339 9.32 7.19 -6.63
N ALA A 340 9.49 5.90 -6.88
CA ALA A 340 9.64 4.88 -5.86
C ALA A 340 10.91 5.12 -5.02
N ALA A 341 12.05 5.39 -5.64
CA ALA A 341 13.29 5.71 -4.92
C ALA A 341 13.15 6.98 -4.06
N LEU A 342 12.44 7.99 -4.56
CA LEU A 342 12.07 9.17 -3.77
C LEU A 342 11.19 8.79 -2.57
N ALA A 343 10.18 7.95 -2.77
CA ALA A 343 9.23 7.52 -1.74
C ALA A 343 9.91 6.69 -0.64
N ASP A 344 10.75 5.73 -1.02
CA ASP A 344 11.51 4.88 -0.11
C ASP A 344 12.48 5.69 0.74
N THR A 345 13.18 6.65 0.11
CA THR A 345 14.02 7.61 0.82
C THR A 345 13.18 8.47 1.77
N TYR A 346 12.04 8.96 1.29
CA TYR A 346 11.15 9.79 2.07
C TYR A 346 10.63 9.05 3.29
N TYR A 347 10.33 7.76 3.24
CA TYR A 347 9.94 6.97 4.42
C TYR A 347 11.11 6.23 5.08
N GLY A 348 12.35 6.54 4.71
CA GLY A 348 13.55 6.04 5.39
C GLY A 348 13.82 4.54 5.25
N MET A 349 13.33 3.90 4.18
CA MET A 349 13.48 2.46 3.94
C MET A 349 14.94 2.00 3.94
N TYR A 350 15.86 2.85 3.46
CA TYR A 350 17.30 2.54 3.34
C TYR A 350 18.20 3.30 4.33
N GLY A 351 17.65 4.26 5.09
CA GLY A 351 18.46 5.21 5.84
C GLY A 351 19.37 4.58 6.89
N GLY A 352 18.86 3.57 7.60
CA GLY A 352 19.60 2.84 8.64
C GLY A 352 20.72 1.95 8.10
N PHE A 353 20.75 1.70 6.79
CA PHE A 353 21.68 0.78 6.15
C PHE A 353 22.58 1.46 5.11
N ASN A 354 22.61 2.80 5.08
CA ASN A 354 23.34 3.58 4.08
C ASN A 354 24.86 3.34 4.01
N SER A 355 25.47 2.93 5.11
CA SER A 355 26.90 2.62 5.21
C SER A 355 27.22 1.21 4.70
N GLU A 356 26.19 0.37 4.61
CA GLU A 356 26.26 -1.02 4.18
C GLU A 356 25.78 -1.17 2.72
N PHE A 357 24.78 -0.37 2.32
CA PHE A 357 24.08 -0.45 1.04
C PHE A 357 23.81 0.95 0.46
N GLY A 358 23.75 1.05 -0.87
CA GLY A 358 23.20 2.24 -1.54
C GLY A 358 21.69 2.37 -1.32
N GLY A 359 21.10 3.49 -1.71
CA GLY A 359 19.63 3.60 -1.77
C GLY A 359 19.05 2.71 -2.86
N MET A 360 17.71 2.65 -2.90
CA MET A 360 16.94 1.99 -3.97
C MET A 360 17.57 2.24 -5.34
N ASP A 361 17.96 1.17 -6.00
CA ASP A 361 18.54 1.15 -7.35
C ASP A 361 19.64 2.21 -7.52
N ASN A 362 20.48 2.28 -6.48
CA ASN A 362 21.60 3.20 -6.34
C ASN A 362 21.24 4.69 -6.20
N TYR A 363 19.99 5.05 -5.90
CA TYR A 363 19.62 6.41 -5.56
C TYR A 363 20.46 6.94 -4.38
N ARG A 364 21.06 8.12 -4.56
CA ARG A 364 22.17 8.62 -3.75
C ARG A 364 21.74 9.23 -2.43
N TYR A 365 20.54 9.78 -2.37
CA TYR A 365 20.01 10.40 -1.17
C TYR A 365 19.16 9.37 -0.46
N VAL A 366 19.61 8.89 0.69
CA VAL A 366 19.08 7.66 1.32
C VAL A 366 18.35 7.93 2.63
N THR A 367 18.26 9.20 3.03
CA THR A 367 17.48 9.65 4.19
C THR A 367 16.62 10.86 3.82
N ARG A 368 15.52 11.08 4.55
CA ARG A 368 14.66 12.25 4.35
C ARG A 368 15.41 13.58 4.55
N GLU A 369 16.45 13.61 5.36
CA GLU A 369 17.29 14.79 5.61
C GLU A 369 18.24 15.10 4.45
N THR A 370 18.68 14.08 3.71
CA THR A 370 19.58 14.24 2.55
C THR A 370 18.81 14.47 1.24
N LEU A 371 17.56 14.01 1.19
CA LEU A 371 16.65 14.14 0.05
C LEU A 371 16.48 15.56 -0.53
N PRO A 372 16.49 16.66 0.25
CA PRO A 372 16.43 18.03 -0.28
C PRO A 372 17.56 18.40 -1.26
N SER A 373 18.63 17.61 -1.32
CA SER A 373 19.68 17.73 -2.33
C SER A 373 19.16 17.46 -3.75
N ASP A 374 18.13 16.62 -3.90
CA ASP A 374 17.26 16.57 -5.08
C ASP A 374 16.03 17.45 -4.82
N SER A 375 16.20 18.76 -4.92
CA SER A 375 15.15 19.73 -4.55
C SER A 375 13.84 19.55 -5.33
N THR A 376 13.91 19.15 -6.61
CA THR A 376 12.73 18.91 -7.45
C THR A 376 12.05 17.60 -7.05
N GLY A 377 12.81 16.51 -6.90
CA GLY A 377 12.28 15.22 -6.42
C GLY A 377 11.65 15.33 -5.04
N PHE A 378 12.30 16.05 -4.12
CA PHE A 378 11.78 16.31 -2.78
C PHE A 378 10.47 17.13 -2.81
N ALA A 379 10.34 18.11 -3.70
CA ALA A 379 9.10 18.84 -3.88
C ALA A 379 7.98 17.93 -4.40
N ILE A 380 8.28 17.09 -5.40
CA ILE A 380 7.37 16.13 -6.03
C ILE A 380 6.86 15.09 -5.01
N VAL A 381 7.74 14.48 -4.22
CA VAL A 381 7.35 13.43 -3.25
C VAL A 381 6.50 13.99 -2.11
N LYS A 382 6.83 15.17 -1.58
CA LYS A 382 6.00 15.87 -0.57
C LYS A 382 4.67 16.34 -1.10
N GLU A 383 4.59 16.57 -2.41
CA GLU A 383 3.33 16.87 -3.08
C GLU A 383 2.41 15.66 -2.84
N PHE A 384 2.82 14.47 -3.27
CA PHE A 384 1.95 13.30 -3.28
C PHE A 384 1.83 12.56 -1.93
N LEU A 385 2.95 12.37 -1.23
CA LEU A 385 3.05 11.51 -0.05
C LEU A 385 2.86 12.32 1.25
N PRO A 386 2.04 11.83 2.18
CA PRO A 386 1.92 12.43 3.50
C PRO A 386 3.23 12.31 4.28
N GLU A 387 3.50 13.25 5.17
CA GLU A 387 4.73 13.24 5.99
C GLU A 387 4.85 11.98 6.87
N TYR A 388 3.72 11.46 7.35
CA TYR A 388 3.62 10.23 8.12
C TYR A 388 2.65 9.27 7.45
N HIS A 389 2.88 7.97 7.63
CA HIS A 389 1.98 6.94 7.17
C HIS A 389 0.56 7.18 7.71
N GLN A 390 -0.42 7.07 6.80
CA GLN A 390 -1.83 7.29 7.13
C GLN A 390 -2.56 5.96 7.33
N TYR A 391 -1.88 4.81 7.35
CA TYR A 391 -2.49 3.53 7.71
C TYR A 391 -2.17 3.18 9.17
N THR A 392 -2.93 2.24 9.73
CA THR A 392 -2.55 1.59 10.99
C THR A 392 -1.52 0.53 10.70
N ALA A 393 -0.26 0.79 11.06
CA ALA A 393 0.81 -0.17 10.94
C ALA A 393 0.54 -1.36 11.84
N ARG A 394 0.50 -2.54 11.25
CA ARG A 394 0.37 -3.77 12.03
C ARG A 394 1.79 -4.13 12.52
N ILE A 395 1.94 -4.58 13.75
CA ILE A 395 3.23 -4.90 14.37
C ILE A 395 3.21 -6.37 14.81
N ASP A 396 4.02 -7.24 14.21
CA ASP A 396 4.08 -8.66 14.59
C ASP A 396 4.78 -8.81 15.93
N SER A 397 4.01 -8.99 17.00
CA SER A 397 4.60 -9.14 18.34
C SER A 397 5.61 -10.29 18.42
N ALA A 398 5.36 -11.42 17.77
CA ALA A 398 6.24 -12.58 17.86
C ALA A 398 7.56 -12.38 17.12
N LYS A 399 7.52 -11.76 15.93
CA LYS A 399 8.73 -11.53 15.15
C LYS A 399 9.54 -10.35 15.68
N VAL A 400 8.88 -9.28 16.15
CA VAL A 400 9.55 -8.18 16.85
C VAL A 400 10.22 -8.68 18.13
N ASP A 401 9.53 -9.48 18.95
CA ASP A 401 10.09 -10.05 20.18
C ASP A 401 11.31 -10.94 19.89
N THR A 402 11.31 -11.69 18.79
CA THR A 402 12.49 -12.45 18.33
C THR A 402 13.69 -11.52 18.10
N TYR A 403 13.49 -10.39 17.42
CA TYR A 403 14.54 -9.39 17.20
C TYR A 403 15.04 -8.76 18.50
N LEU A 404 14.13 -8.37 19.40
CA LEU A 404 14.46 -7.75 20.68
C LEU A 404 15.21 -8.69 21.62
N LYS A 405 14.83 -9.98 21.66
CA LYS A 405 15.55 -11.01 22.43
C LYS A 405 16.97 -11.27 21.93
N ALA A 406 17.19 -11.15 20.61
CA ALA A 406 18.52 -11.21 20.03
C ALA A 406 19.37 -9.97 20.37
N ASN A 407 18.73 -8.87 20.79
CA ASN A 407 19.36 -7.58 21.09
C ASN A 407 18.98 -7.09 22.51
N PRO A 408 19.42 -7.77 23.58
CA PRO A 408 18.98 -7.47 24.96
C PRO A 408 19.32 -6.06 25.44
N SER A 409 20.28 -5.36 24.80
CA SER A 409 20.58 -3.96 25.08
C SER A 409 19.42 -3.00 24.78
N LEU A 410 18.44 -3.44 23.98
CA LEU A 410 17.26 -2.66 23.60
C LEU A 410 16.14 -2.68 24.66
N ASN A 411 16.35 -3.37 25.79
CA ASN A 411 15.42 -3.44 26.91
C ASN A 411 13.97 -3.81 26.51
N ASN A 412 13.84 -4.72 25.53
CA ASN A 412 12.57 -5.22 25.04
C ASN A 412 11.58 -4.15 24.52
N THR A 413 12.07 -2.97 24.12
CA THR A 413 11.23 -1.88 23.62
C THR A 413 11.37 -1.74 22.11
N PHE A 414 10.26 -1.79 21.39
CA PHE A 414 10.18 -1.41 19.99
C PHE A 414 9.84 0.07 19.86
N LYS A 415 10.63 0.81 19.09
CA LYS A 415 10.50 2.27 18.96
C LYS A 415 9.89 2.66 17.62
N ILE A 416 8.99 3.63 17.62
CA ILE A 416 8.51 4.33 16.42
C ILE A 416 9.05 5.76 16.34
N GLN A 417 10.21 6.02 16.96
CA GLN A 417 10.96 7.26 16.89
C GLN A 417 12.42 6.97 16.57
N ILE A 418 13.09 7.92 15.90
CA ILE A 418 14.48 7.76 15.45
C ILE A 418 15.43 7.46 16.62
N SER A 419 16.37 6.54 16.40
CA SER A 419 17.41 6.19 17.35
C SER A 419 18.79 6.22 16.71
N SER A 420 19.80 6.55 17.51
CA SER A 420 21.21 6.45 17.13
C SER A 420 21.85 5.11 17.47
N ASP A 421 21.12 4.18 18.11
CA ASP A 421 21.60 2.83 18.39
C ASP A 421 21.69 2.02 17.09
N ASP A 422 22.81 1.35 16.86
CA ASP A 422 23.08 0.60 15.64
C ASP A 422 22.21 -0.66 15.49
N LYS A 423 21.61 -1.13 16.59
CA LYS A 423 20.59 -2.19 16.61
C LYS A 423 19.17 -1.65 16.53
N GLU A 424 18.99 -0.35 16.35
CA GLU A 424 17.67 0.27 16.15
C GLU A 424 17.57 0.93 14.78
N LYS A 425 18.32 0.44 13.78
CA LYS A 425 18.24 0.91 12.38
C LYS A 425 16.84 0.87 11.78
N TYR A 426 15.98 -0.05 12.26
CA TYR A 426 14.57 -0.10 11.88
C TYR A 426 13.82 1.20 12.20
N THR A 427 14.32 2.03 13.13
CA THR A 427 13.73 3.33 13.49
C THR A 427 13.80 4.35 12.36
N PHE A 428 14.68 4.18 11.38
CA PHE A 428 14.64 4.99 10.16
C PHE A 428 13.32 4.81 9.40
N LYS A 429 12.75 3.61 9.43
CA LYS A 429 11.45 3.25 8.84
C LYS A 429 10.30 3.60 9.78
N SER A 430 10.38 3.12 11.03
CA SER A 430 9.26 3.19 11.97
C SER A 430 8.97 4.60 12.48
N GLN A 431 9.91 5.55 12.38
CA GLN A 431 9.70 6.95 12.78
C GLN A 431 8.53 7.65 12.08
N TYR A 432 8.11 7.14 10.92
CA TYR A 432 7.02 7.71 10.14
C TYR A 432 5.66 7.05 10.42
N ILE A 433 5.57 6.16 11.40
CA ILE A 433 4.33 5.53 11.88
C ILE A 433 3.70 6.43 12.95
N LYS A 434 2.38 6.62 12.91
CA LYS A 434 1.61 7.26 13.99
C LYS A 434 0.48 6.40 14.52
N ASN A 435 -0.07 5.54 13.67
CA ASN A 435 -1.13 4.62 14.04
C ASN A 435 -0.55 3.22 13.99
N LEU A 436 -0.69 2.44 15.06
CA LEU A 436 -0.25 1.06 15.07
C LEU A 436 -1.20 0.13 15.81
N LYS A 437 -1.12 -1.14 15.45
CA LYS A 437 -1.82 -2.25 16.08
C LYS A 437 -0.85 -3.39 16.28
N ILE A 438 -0.69 -3.84 17.51
CA ILE A 438 0.06 -5.05 17.81
C ILE A 438 -0.82 -6.25 17.42
N VAL A 439 -0.28 -7.16 16.62
CA VAL A 439 -0.93 -8.44 16.29
C VAL A 439 -0.11 -9.60 16.84
N GLY A 440 -0.69 -10.79 16.87
CA GLY A 440 -0.11 -11.95 17.54
C GLY A 440 -0.42 -11.95 19.05
N SER A 441 0.30 -12.77 19.80
CA SER A 441 0.01 -13.06 21.21
C SER A 441 1.15 -12.76 22.17
N GLU A 442 2.27 -12.19 21.69
CA GLU A 442 3.40 -11.85 22.54
C GLU A 442 3.23 -10.45 23.15
N ALA A 443 3.75 -10.27 24.36
CA ALA A 443 3.83 -8.97 25.00
C ALA A 443 4.86 -8.10 24.28
N LEU A 444 4.53 -6.82 24.06
CA LEU A 444 5.47 -5.89 23.46
C LEU A 444 5.41 -4.54 24.16
N ASP A 445 6.58 -3.96 24.39
CA ASP A 445 6.72 -2.60 24.88
C ASP A 445 6.96 -1.67 23.68
N ILE A 446 6.14 -0.64 23.54
CA ILE A 446 6.18 0.35 22.47
C ILE A 446 6.57 1.70 23.05
N LEU A 447 7.55 2.34 22.41
CA LEU A 447 7.84 3.76 22.61
C LEU A 447 7.39 4.54 21.37
N GLY A 448 6.45 5.45 21.58
CA GLY A 448 5.86 6.39 20.62
C GLY A 448 6.87 7.39 20.07
N ASN A 449 6.39 8.30 19.23
CA ASN A 449 7.16 9.45 18.74
C ASN A 449 6.50 10.75 19.18
N PRO A 450 7.14 11.92 18.96
CA PRO A 450 6.57 13.21 19.38
C PRO A 450 5.31 13.68 18.63
N GLN A 451 4.60 12.79 17.94
CA GLN A 451 3.36 13.07 17.22
C GLN A 451 2.18 12.44 17.95
N ASP A 452 0.97 12.90 17.66
CA ASP A 452 -0.25 12.25 18.12
C ASP A 452 -0.33 10.78 17.66
N ASN A 453 -0.05 9.84 18.55
CA ASN A 453 -0.04 8.41 18.29
C ASN A 453 -1.37 7.74 18.65
N TYR A 454 -1.73 6.73 17.86
CA TYR A 454 -2.90 5.89 18.07
C TYR A 454 -2.47 4.44 18.19
N PHE A 455 -2.59 3.88 19.39
CA PHE A 455 -2.16 2.54 19.73
C PHE A 455 -3.34 1.59 19.85
N GLU A 456 -3.20 0.37 19.35
CA GLU A 456 -4.09 -0.76 19.65
C GLU A 456 -3.25 -1.96 20.07
N GLY A 457 -3.45 -2.45 21.30
CA GLY A 457 -2.75 -3.63 21.82
C GLY A 457 -3.38 -4.96 21.37
N ASN A 458 -2.64 -6.04 21.61
CA ASN A 458 -3.15 -7.41 21.46
C ASN A 458 -3.68 -7.95 22.81
N SER A 459 -3.91 -9.27 22.91
CA SER A 459 -4.37 -9.91 24.14
C SER A 459 -3.29 -10.14 25.21
N ALA A 460 -2.03 -9.80 24.94
CA ALA A 460 -0.92 -9.93 25.88
C ALA A 460 -0.80 -8.69 26.79
N ASN A 461 0.18 -8.70 27.70
CA ASN A 461 0.46 -7.57 28.59
C ASN A 461 1.40 -6.59 27.87
N ASN A 462 0.87 -5.52 27.29
CA ASN A 462 1.67 -4.56 26.52
C ASN A 462 2.01 -3.33 27.36
N THR A 463 3.11 -2.66 27.02
CA THR A 463 3.42 -1.32 27.55
C THR A 463 3.42 -0.31 26.42
N PHE A 464 2.77 0.83 26.59
CA PHE A 464 2.82 1.93 25.65
C PHE A 464 3.31 3.19 26.35
N ASP A 465 4.39 3.77 25.85
CA ASP A 465 4.79 5.14 26.18
C ASP A 465 4.49 6.03 24.98
N GLY A 466 3.60 7.00 25.12
CA GLY A 466 3.25 7.90 24.00
C GLY A 466 4.33 8.92 23.64
N SER A 467 5.32 9.14 24.51
CA SER A 467 6.30 10.21 24.39
C SER A 467 5.68 11.61 24.48
N ASP A 468 5.78 12.43 23.43
CA ASP A 468 5.17 13.76 23.36
C ASP A 468 4.02 13.70 22.35
N GLY A 469 3.08 14.63 22.44
CA GLY A 469 1.92 14.66 21.53
C GLY A 469 0.64 14.51 22.32
N THR A 470 -0.44 14.16 21.62
CA THR A 470 -1.67 13.74 22.27
C THR A 470 -2.07 12.35 21.81
N ASP A 471 -1.86 11.39 22.70
CA ASP A 471 -1.88 9.98 22.37
C ASP A 471 -3.16 9.28 22.84
N VAL A 472 -3.52 8.24 22.09
CA VAL A 472 -4.74 7.47 22.33
C VAL A 472 -4.42 5.98 22.36
N LEU A 473 -4.76 5.30 23.45
CA LEU A 473 -4.90 3.84 23.46
C LEU A 473 -6.34 3.46 23.09
N LYS A 474 -6.51 2.73 21.98
CA LYS A 474 -7.76 2.12 21.56
C LYS A 474 -7.94 0.76 22.22
N ILE A 475 -9.08 0.59 22.89
CA ILE A 475 -9.53 -0.68 23.44
C ILE A 475 -10.81 -1.11 22.72
N ASN A 476 -10.82 -2.37 22.25
CA ASN A 476 -11.95 -2.98 21.57
C ASN A 476 -12.93 -3.60 22.59
N GLY A 477 -13.60 -2.73 23.34
CA GLY A 477 -14.68 -3.10 24.25
C GLY A 477 -15.30 -1.87 24.91
N ASN A 478 -16.32 -2.10 25.72
CA ASN A 478 -16.99 -1.02 26.46
C ASN A 478 -16.24 -0.74 27.76
N LYS A 479 -16.19 0.51 28.21
CA LYS A 479 -15.42 0.93 29.40
C LYS A 479 -15.67 0.07 30.64
N ASN A 480 -16.92 -0.32 30.87
CA ASN A 480 -17.33 -1.11 32.05
C ASN A 480 -16.76 -2.54 32.06
N ASP A 481 -16.20 -3.04 30.96
CA ASP A 481 -15.55 -4.36 30.88
C ASP A 481 -14.07 -4.33 31.33
N TYR A 482 -13.56 -3.17 31.75
CA TYR A 482 -12.14 -2.96 32.07
C TYR A 482 -11.96 -2.30 33.43
N SER A 483 -10.90 -2.70 34.12
CA SER A 483 -10.40 -2.04 35.32
C SER A 483 -9.25 -1.11 34.94
N ILE A 484 -9.26 0.11 35.49
CA ILE A 484 -8.20 1.10 35.26
C ILE A 484 -7.65 1.53 36.62
N GLU A 485 -6.34 1.45 36.79
CA GLU A 485 -5.64 1.75 38.05
C GLU A 485 -4.47 2.71 37.78
N LYS A 486 -4.42 3.81 38.54
CA LYS A 486 -3.25 4.70 38.57
C LYS A 486 -2.16 4.11 39.46
N LEU A 487 -0.97 3.92 38.90
CA LEU A 487 0.22 3.47 39.60
C LEU A 487 1.16 4.66 39.88
N ALA A 488 2.19 4.42 40.68
CA ALA A 488 3.26 5.40 40.89
C ALA A 488 4.01 5.69 39.57
N GLY A 489 4.63 6.87 39.48
CA GLY A 489 5.47 7.23 38.33
C GLY A 489 4.69 7.61 37.05
N GLY A 490 3.42 8.00 37.17
CA GLY A 490 2.61 8.43 36.02
C GLY A 490 2.07 7.28 35.16
N VAL A 491 2.28 6.04 35.57
CA VAL A 491 1.81 4.86 34.84
C VAL A 491 0.34 4.59 35.16
N THR A 492 -0.44 4.27 34.13
CA THR A 492 -1.82 3.78 34.26
C THR A 492 -1.88 2.33 33.79
N LYS A 493 -2.43 1.44 34.62
CA LYS A 493 -2.62 0.02 34.31
C LYS A 493 -4.06 -0.24 33.91
N ILE A 494 -4.26 -1.03 32.86
CA ILE A 494 -5.58 -1.34 32.31
C ILE A 494 -5.67 -2.85 32.08
N SER A 495 -6.77 -3.48 32.49
CA SER A 495 -6.97 -4.92 32.30
C SER A 495 -8.45 -5.24 32.09
N GLY A 496 -8.77 -6.22 31.25
CA GLY A 496 -10.16 -6.60 31.01
C GLY A 496 -10.36 -7.69 29.96
N LYS A 497 -11.59 -7.80 29.45
CA LYS A 497 -12.07 -8.97 28.69
C LYS A 497 -11.36 -9.26 27.35
N SER A 498 -10.69 -8.28 26.76
CA SER A 498 -10.12 -8.38 25.40
C SER A 498 -8.63 -8.02 25.30
N ILE A 499 -7.97 -7.73 26.42
CA ILE A 499 -6.57 -7.30 26.49
C ILE A 499 -5.90 -8.02 27.67
N GLY A 500 -4.57 -7.96 27.74
CA GLY A 500 -3.86 -8.38 28.94
C GLY A 500 -3.94 -7.34 30.06
N THR A 501 -2.91 -7.30 30.88
CA THR A 501 -2.66 -6.22 31.85
C THR A 501 -1.72 -5.22 31.21
N ASP A 502 -2.30 -4.29 30.46
CA ASP A 502 -1.55 -3.26 29.74
C ASP A 502 -1.13 -2.13 30.69
N LYS A 503 -0.02 -1.48 30.35
CA LYS A 503 0.48 -0.27 31.03
C LYS A 503 0.64 0.85 30.01
N ILE A 504 0.23 2.05 30.40
CA ILE A 504 0.46 3.26 29.61
C ILE A 504 1.16 4.34 30.43
N SER A 505 2.10 5.04 29.81
CA SER A 505 2.70 6.31 30.25
C SER A 505 2.63 7.32 29.13
N ASN A 506 2.53 8.61 29.45
CA ASN A 506 2.42 9.69 28.45
C ASN A 506 1.35 9.40 27.38
N VAL A 507 0.19 8.91 27.82
CA VAL A 507 -0.97 8.69 26.95
C VAL A 507 -2.15 9.42 27.58
N GLU A 508 -2.71 10.38 26.86
CA GLU A 508 -3.69 11.31 27.41
C GLU A 508 -5.11 10.71 27.39
N TYR A 509 -5.39 9.78 26.48
CA TYR A 509 -6.74 9.26 26.26
C TYR A 509 -6.81 7.75 26.08
N ILE A 510 -7.89 7.16 26.61
CA ILE A 510 -8.30 5.79 26.33
C ILE A 510 -9.62 5.85 25.58
N LYS A 511 -9.68 5.23 24.40
CA LYS A 511 -10.88 5.16 23.57
C LYS A 511 -11.48 3.76 23.67
N PHE A 512 -12.63 3.66 24.32
CA PHE A 512 -13.48 2.47 24.32
C PHE A 512 -14.44 2.51 23.11
N ASN A 513 -15.34 1.54 23.01
CA ASN A 513 -16.38 1.53 21.98
C ASN A 513 -17.53 2.49 22.31
N ASP A 514 -17.77 2.75 23.59
CA ASP A 514 -18.88 3.54 24.13
C ASP A 514 -18.47 4.91 24.68
N GLU A 515 -17.21 5.11 25.05
CA GLU A 515 -16.71 6.37 25.63
C GLU A 515 -15.24 6.65 25.29
N VAL A 516 -14.83 7.92 25.38
CA VAL A 516 -13.43 8.36 25.38
C VAL A 516 -13.12 8.95 26.74
N VAL A 517 -12.13 8.38 27.43
CA VAL A 517 -11.75 8.77 28.79
C VAL A 517 -10.42 9.52 28.75
N LYS A 518 -10.35 10.68 29.41
CA LYS A 518 -9.07 11.37 29.64
C LYS A 518 -8.35 10.73 30.81
N VAL A 519 -7.12 10.28 30.61
CA VAL A 519 -6.33 9.49 31.56
C VAL A 519 -6.11 10.22 32.88
N ASP A 520 -5.93 11.54 32.89
CA ASP A 520 -5.78 12.32 34.14
C ASP A 520 -7.08 12.55 34.92
N LYS A 521 -8.23 12.16 34.37
CA LYS A 521 -9.55 12.29 35.01
C LYS A 521 -10.09 10.96 35.54
N ILE A 522 -9.27 9.91 35.53
CA ILE A 522 -9.61 8.56 35.99
C ILE A 522 -9.49 8.46 37.50
#